data_AF-A0A7J4JVG3-F1
#
_entry.id   AF-A0A7J4JVG3-F1
#
_cell.length_a   1.000
_cell.length_b   1.000
_cell.length_c   1.000
_cell.angle_alpha   90.00
_cell.angle_beta   90.00
_cell.angle_gamma   90.00
#
_symmetry.space_group_name_H-M   'P 1'
#
loop_
_entity.id
_entity.type
_entity.pdbx_description
1 polymer ?
#
loop_
_entity_poly.entity_id
_entity_poly.type
_entity_poly.pdbx_seq_one_letter_code
_entity_poly.pdbx_strand_id
1 'polypeptide(L)'
;MIGKGANEVRPATLAEVVKILEKRQGTVGEFGFEQQTTLDYSKRFARLKLSDAQELFSELEKLGLKAETAAKITDILPISRAQLLLILAKDKSDLPEKKMAEVEELVGKAAKKAKKVEPKAAEQPAAPEAPAVPENGAGEKKEEEKKD
;
A
#
# COMPACT_ATOMS: atom_id res chain seq x y z
N MET A 1 -10.38 -18.20 10.12
CA MET A 1 -10.11 -17.38 11.32
C MET A 1 -8.68 -17.61 11.76
N ILE A 2 -8.01 -16.58 12.26
CA ILE A 2 -6.69 -16.74 12.87
C ILE A 2 -6.90 -17.05 14.35
N GLY A 3 -6.47 -18.24 14.79
CA GLY A 3 -6.62 -18.70 16.18
C GLY A 3 -8.07 -18.80 16.66
N LYS A 4 -8.30 -18.52 17.96
CA LYS A 4 -9.62 -18.56 18.62
C LYS A 4 -10.40 -17.24 18.55
N GLY A 5 -9.85 -16.21 17.92
CA GLY A 5 -10.40 -14.85 17.89
C GLY A 5 -9.32 -13.79 18.13
N ALA A 6 -9.67 -12.51 17.94
CA ALA A 6 -8.81 -11.37 18.22
C ALA A 6 -9.37 -10.58 19.40
N ASN A 7 -8.52 -10.29 20.40
CA ASN A 7 -8.90 -9.48 21.57
C ASN A 7 -8.97 -7.99 21.24
N GLU A 8 -8.13 -7.54 20.32
CA GLU A 8 -8.04 -6.15 19.88
C GLU A 8 -7.69 -6.13 18.39
N VAL A 9 -8.33 -5.24 17.63
CA VAL A 9 -8.05 -5.01 16.22
C VAL A 9 -8.02 -3.50 16.01
N ARG A 10 -6.92 -3.02 15.44
CA ARG A 10 -6.79 -1.63 14.99
C ARG A 10 -6.17 -1.58 13.60
N PRO A 11 -6.48 -0.55 12.80
CA PRO A 11 -5.76 -0.29 11.57
C PRO A 11 -4.31 0.11 11.87
N ALA A 12 -3.42 -0.25 10.94
CA ALA A 12 -2.03 0.19 10.93
C ALA A 12 -1.81 1.11 9.73
N THR A 13 -1.09 2.20 9.94
CA THR A 13 -0.65 3.09 8.85
C THR A 13 0.45 2.41 8.03
N LEU A 14 0.67 2.83 6.78
CA LEU A 14 1.74 2.28 5.95
C LEU A 14 3.12 2.44 6.59
N ALA A 15 3.35 3.53 7.34
CA ALA A 15 4.60 3.73 8.07
C ALA A 15 4.81 2.69 9.18
N GLU A 16 3.74 2.30 9.89
CA GLU A 16 3.78 1.20 10.85
C GLU A 16 4.00 -0.14 10.16
N VAL A 17 3.30 -0.39 9.04
CA VAL A 17 3.45 -1.62 8.25
C VAL A 17 4.88 -1.81 7.78
N VAL A 18 5.55 -0.75 7.28
CA VAL A 18 6.99 -0.81 6.94
C VAL A 18 7.80 -1.33 8.11
N LYS A 19 7.60 -0.79 9.31
CA LYS A 19 8.41 -1.16 10.48
C LYS A 19 8.11 -2.56 11.00
N ILE A 20 6.85 -2.98 10.95
CA ILE A 20 6.44 -4.35 11.28
C ILE A 20 7.10 -5.35 10.33
N LEU A 21 7.03 -5.07 9.02
CA LEU A 21 7.58 -5.96 7.99
C LEU A 21 9.11 -5.97 7.95
N GLU A 22 9.79 -4.83 8.11
CA GLU A 22 11.26 -4.77 8.23
C GLU A 22 11.76 -5.59 9.43
N LYS A 23 11.11 -5.41 10.59
CA LYS A 23 11.43 -6.19 11.80
C LYS A 23 11.19 -7.68 11.57
N ARG A 24 10.07 -8.04 10.93
CA ARG A 24 9.72 -9.42 10.64
C ARG A 24 10.74 -10.05 9.67
N GLN A 25 11.10 -9.38 8.58
CA GLN A 25 12.10 -9.86 7.61
C GLN A 25 13.44 -10.12 8.28
N GLY A 26 13.89 -9.22 9.16
CA GLY A 26 15.12 -9.43 9.93
C GLY A 26 15.09 -10.64 10.88
N THR A 27 13.92 -11.20 11.19
CA THR A 27 13.78 -12.38 12.08
C THR A 27 13.57 -13.70 11.33
N VAL A 28 12.96 -13.68 10.15
CA VAL A 28 12.68 -14.92 9.38
C VAL A 28 13.52 -15.09 8.14
N GLY A 29 14.29 -14.06 7.78
CA GLY A 29 15.00 -14.03 6.52
C GLY A 29 14.09 -13.60 5.37
N GLU A 30 14.34 -14.16 4.20
CA GLU A 30 13.68 -13.74 2.97
C GLU A 30 12.16 -13.94 3.01
N PHE A 31 11.46 -12.98 2.42
CA PHE A 31 10.02 -12.97 2.31
C PHE A 31 9.58 -13.69 1.04
N GLY A 32 8.41 -14.32 1.11
CA GLY A 32 7.71 -14.76 -0.09
C GLY A 32 7.21 -13.58 -0.91
N PHE A 33 6.77 -13.86 -2.14
CA PHE A 33 6.37 -12.84 -3.13
C PHE A 33 5.40 -11.79 -2.57
N GLU A 34 4.31 -12.19 -1.93
CA GLU A 34 3.29 -11.27 -1.41
C GLU A 34 3.80 -10.39 -0.26
N GLN A 35 4.61 -10.97 0.63
CA GLN A 35 5.19 -10.26 1.77
C GLN A 35 6.21 -9.23 1.30
N GLN A 36 7.06 -9.61 0.34
CA GLN A 36 8.04 -8.71 -0.25
C GLN A 36 7.35 -7.59 -1.03
N THR A 37 6.36 -7.92 -1.86
CA THR A 37 5.54 -6.94 -2.59
C THR A 37 4.86 -5.95 -1.64
N THR A 38 4.33 -6.43 -0.52
CA THR A 38 3.70 -5.57 0.50
C THR A 38 4.70 -4.64 1.17
N LEU A 39 5.91 -5.14 1.48
CA LEU A 39 6.98 -4.31 2.03
C LEU A 39 7.40 -3.22 1.06
N ASP A 40 7.56 -3.56 -0.23
CA ASP A 40 7.95 -2.61 -1.27
C ASP A 40 6.86 -1.56 -1.52
N TYR A 41 5.60 -1.98 -1.59
CA TYR A 41 4.44 -1.08 -1.64
C TYR A 41 4.45 -0.12 -0.44
N SER A 42 4.56 -0.66 0.77
CA SER A 42 4.51 0.15 2.00
C SER A 42 5.69 1.12 2.05
N LYS A 43 6.90 0.69 1.68
CA LYS A 43 8.09 1.54 1.57
C LYS A 43 7.90 2.65 0.54
N ARG A 44 7.24 2.39 -0.58
CA ARG A 44 6.99 3.41 -1.60
C ARG A 44 5.96 4.44 -1.15
N PHE A 45 4.84 3.97 -0.60
CA PHE A 45 3.67 4.81 -0.35
C PHE A 45 3.56 5.36 1.07
N ALA A 46 4.34 4.87 2.05
CA ALA A 46 4.40 5.46 3.38
C ALA A 46 4.98 6.89 3.32
N ARG A 47 4.14 7.91 3.29
CA ARG A 47 4.56 9.30 3.05
C ARG A 47 5.34 9.91 4.21
N LEU A 48 5.13 9.41 5.42
CA LEU A 48 5.74 9.90 6.67
C LEU A 48 6.71 8.87 7.26
N LYS A 49 7.59 9.35 8.16
CA LYS A 49 8.34 8.47 9.07
C LYS A 49 7.40 7.93 10.14
N LEU A 50 7.80 6.84 10.81
CA LEU A 50 6.99 6.17 11.83
C LEU A 50 6.48 7.14 12.91
N SER A 51 7.38 7.95 13.48
CA SER A 51 7.03 8.88 14.56
C SER A 51 6.01 9.93 14.12
N ASP A 52 6.22 10.55 12.95
CA ASP A 52 5.31 11.58 12.42
C ASP A 52 3.94 10.98 12.05
N ALA A 53 3.91 9.74 11.55
CA ALA A 53 2.67 9.04 11.24
C ALA A 53 1.88 8.70 12.51
N GLN A 54 2.56 8.24 13.57
CA GLN A 54 1.95 7.92 14.85
C GLN A 54 1.41 9.17 15.55
N GLU A 55 2.16 10.28 15.49
CA GLU A 55 1.73 11.59 16.00
C GLU A 55 0.44 12.05 15.30
N LEU A 56 0.46 12.13 13.97
CA LEU A 56 -0.72 12.54 13.18
C LEU A 56 -1.92 11.63 13.44
N PHE A 57 -1.72 10.31 13.42
CA PHE A 57 -2.78 9.34 13.67
C PHE A 57 -3.44 9.56 15.05
N SER A 58 -2.64 9.70 16.10
CA SER A 58 -3.15 9.91 17.46
C SER A 58 -3.89 11.25 17.60
N GLU A 59 -3.40 12.31 16.96
CA GLU A 59 -4.07 13.60 16.99
C GLU A 59 -5.42 13.57 16.25
N LEU A 60 -5.49 12.89 15.10
CA LEU A 60 -6.75 12.71 14.37
C LEU A 60 -7.77 11.92 15.18
N GLU A 61 -7.36 10.86 15.88
CA GLU A 61 -8.24 10.12 16.77
C GLU A 61 -8.77 10.98 17.92
N LYS A 62 -7.93 11.84 18.52
CA LYS A 62 -8.36 12.79 19.58
C LYS A 62 -9.39 13.80 19.10
N LEU A 63 -9.37 14.15 17.81
CA LEU A 63 -10.42 14.98 17.20
C LEU A 63 -11.74 14.23 17.01
N GLY A 64 -11.77 12.93 17.26
CA GLY A 64 -12.97 12.08 17.21
C GLY A 64 -13.15 11.37 15.87
N LEU A 65 -12.11 11.32 15.03
CA LEU A 65 -12.14 10.49 13.84
C LEU A 65 -12.02 9.02 14.24
N LYS A 66 -12.73 8.14 13.52
CA LYS A 66 -12.57 6.69 13.68
C LYS A 66 -11.14 6.30 13.29
N ALA A 67 -10.58 5.29 13.95
CA ALA A 67 -9.23 4.80 13.69
C ALA A 67 -8.99 4.50 12.20
N GLU A 68 -9.96 3.91 11.49
CA GLU A 68 -9.84 3.61 10.06
C GLU A 68 -9.70 4.88 9.21
N THR A 69 -10.49 5.91 9.50
CA THR A 69 -10.44 7.21 8.84
C THR A 69 -9.12 7.91 9.14
N ALA A 70 -8.68 7.90 10.40
CA ALA A 70 -7.43 8.50 10.84
C ALA A 70 -6.23 7.86 10.12
N ALA A 71 -6.18 6.51 10.07
CA ALA A 71 -5.16 5.79 9.33
C ALA A 71 -5.17 6.17 7.83
N LYS A 72 -6.37 6.26 7.23
CA LYS A 72 -6.49 6.62 5.81
C LYS A 72 -6.01 8.03 5.52
N ILE A 73 -6.34 9.01 6.36
CA ILE A 73 -5.86 10.39 6.23
C ILE A 73 -4.33 10.43 6.39
N THR A 74 -3.77 9.70 7.35
CA THR A 74 -2.32 9.61 7.56
C THR A 74 -1.59 8.99 6.36
N ASP A 75 -2.15 7.96 5.74
CA ASP A 75 -1.56 7.32 4.56
C ASP A 75 -1.64 8.21 3.31
N ILE A 76 -2.82 8.80 3.08
CA ILE A 76 -3.10 9.60 1.88
C ILE A 76 -2.46 10.97 1.97
N LEU A 77 -2.40 11.58 3.16
CA LEU A 77 -2.03 12.99 3.37
C LEU A 77 -2.73 13.92 2.37
N PRO A 78 -4.05 14.09 2.50
CA PRO A 78 -4.84 14.89 1.57
C PRO A 78 -4.38 16.34 1.57
N ILE A 79 -4.25 16.92 0.37
CA ILE A 79 -3.72 18.29 0.18
C ILE A 79 -4.83 19.34 0.04
N SER A 80 -6.08 18.91 -0.04
CA SER A 80 -7.23 19.79 -0.19
C SER A 80 -8.42 19.30 0.61
N ARG A 81 -9.30 20.23 0.96
CA ARG A 81 -10.57 19.94 1.64
C ARG A 81 -11.43 18.94 0.88
N ALA A 82 -11.47 19.02 -0.44
CA ALA A 82 -12.23 18.07 -1.27
C ALA A 82 -11.74 16.63 -1.10
N GLN A 83 -10.42 16.40 -0.96
CA GLN A 83 -9.87 15.08 -0.70
C GLN A 83 -10.21 14.60 0.72
N LEU A 84 -10.18 15.49 1.72
CA LEU A 84 -10.61 15.15 3.08
C LEU A 84 -12.09 14.74 3.11
N LEU A 85 -12.96 15.52 2.48
CA LEU A 85 -14.39 15.20 2.36
C LEU A 85 -14.62 13.86 1.65
N LEU A 86 -13.84 13.55 0.61
CA LEU A 86 -13.92 12.26 -0.08
C LEU A 86 -13.59 11.08 0.84
N ILE A 87 -12.58 11.24 1.72
CA ILE A 87 -12.24 10.20 2.71
C ILE A 87 -13.36 10.07 3.75
N LEU A 88 -13.87 11.20 4.27
CA LEU A 88 -14.92 11.23 5.30
C LEU A 88 -16.27 10.69 4.80
N ALA A 89 -16.57 10.83 3.51
CA ALA A 89 -17.82 10.37 2.90
C ALA A 89 -18.04 8.86 3.10
N LYS A 90 -16.98 8.05 3.11
CA LYS A 90 -17.07 6.61 3.35
C LYS A 90 -17.65 6.30 4.73
N ASP A 91 -17.24 7.05 5.75
CA ASP A 91 -17.55 6.74 7.15
C ASP A 91 -18.81 7.45 7.65
N LYS A 92 -19.47 8.22 6.78
CA LYS A 92 -20.58 9.14 7.09
C LYS A 92 -20.25 10.02 8.30
N SER A 93 -18.98 10.36 8.44
CA SER A 93 -18.47 11.17 9.54
C SER A 93 -18.67 12.63 9.19
N ASP A 94 -19.59 13.30 9.87
CA ASP A 94 -19.74 14.75 9.77
C ASP A 94 -18.90 15.40 10.87
N LEU A 95 -17.90 16.19 10.47
CA LEU A 95 -17.05 16.93 11.39
C LEU A 95 -17.53 18.38 11.43
N PRO A 96 -17.75 18.97 12.62
CA PRO A 96 -17.99 20.40 12.74
C PRO A 96 -16.88 21.20 12.04
N GLU A 97 -17.24 22.32 11.42
CA GLU A 97 -16.31 23.16 10.64
C GLU A 97 -15.00 23.45 11.38
N LYS A 98 -15.08 23.71 12.69
CA LYS A 98 -13.91 23.94 13.54
C LYS A 98 -12.95 22.74 13.56
N LYS A 99 -13.47 21.52 13.76
CA LYS A 99 -12.65 20.30 13.75
C LYS A 99 -12.09 20.01 12.36
N MET A 100 -12.84 20.35 11.32
CA MET A 100 -12.37 20.20 9.94
C MET A 100 -11.15 21.08 9.68
N ALA A 101 -11.19 22.34 10.11
CA ALA A 101 -10.04 23.25 10.02
C ALA A 101 -8.82 22.74 10.82
N GLU A 102 -9.04 22.19 12.03
CA GLU A 102 -7.96 21.58 12.83
C GLU A 102 -7.32 20.39 12.11
N VAL A 103 -8.12 19.50 11.49
CA VAL A 103 -7.60 18.38 10.67
C VAL A 103 -6.79 18.90 9.48
N GLU A 104 -7.29 19.91 8.75
CA GLU A 104 -6.57 20.53 7.63
C GLU A 104 -5.20 21.08 8.06
N GLU A 105 -5.13 21.72 9.22
CA GLU A 105 -3.89 22.26 9.76
C GLU A 105 -2.89 21.15 10.12
N LEU A 106 -3.34 20.09 10.80
CA LEU A 106 -2.50 18.95 11.17
C LEU A 106 -1.93 18.25 9.95
N VAL A 107 -2.77 17.97 8.95
CA VAL A 107 -2.33 17.34 7.70
C VAL A 107 -1.37 18.26 6.95
N GLY A 108 -1.63 19.56 6.90
CA GLY A 108 -0.73 20.54 6.28
C GLY A 108 0.65 20.62 6.95
N LYS A 109 0.71 20.52 8.29
CA LYS A 109 1.95 20.43 9.06
C LYS A 109 2.71 19.14 8.74
N ALA A 110 2.02 17.99 8.77
CA ALA A 110 2.63 16.70 8.46
C ALA A 110 3.11 16.60 7.00
N ALA A 111 2.38 17.20 6.05
CA ALA A 111 2.73 17.20 4.63
C ALA A 111 4.09 17.86 4.33
N LYS A 112 4.53 18.84 5.15
CA LYS A 112 5.86 19.46 5.02
C LYS A 112 7.01 18.50 5.31
N LYS A 113 6.75 17.47 6.12
CA LYS A 113 7.72 16.42 6.48
C LYS A 113 7.65 15.22 5.52
N ALA A 114 6.70 15.21 4.59
CA ALA A 114 6.41 14.05 3.76
C ALA A 114 7.46 13.85 2.66
N LYS A 115 7.79 12.58 2.38
CA LYS A 115 8.60 12.23 1.21
C LYS A 115 7.78 12.33 -0.07
N LYS A 116 8.43 12.74 -1.17
CA LYS A 116 7.81 12.75 -2.51
C LYS A 116 7.70 11.31 -3.01
N VAL A 117 6.53 10.92 -3.49
CA VAL A 117 6.33 9.61 -4.12
C VAL A 117 6.73 9.75 -5.58
N GLU A 118 7.84 9.13 -5.98
CA GLU A 118 8.26 9.11 -7.37
C GLU A 118 7.42 8.11 -8.18
N PRO A 119 6.99 8.46 -9.40
CA PRO A 119 6.44 7.48 -10.32
C PRO A 119 7.58 6.60 -10.82
N LYS A 120 7.77 5.41 -10.21
CA LYS A 120 8.44 4.30 -10.89
C LYS A 120 7.68 4.11 -12.20
N ALA A 121 8.38 4.22 -13.34
CA ALA A 121 7.86 3.84 -14.64
C ALA A 121 7.13 2.51 -14.47
N ALA A 122 5.90 2.41 -14.96
CA ALA A 122 5.11 1.19 -14.87
C ALA A 122 5.97 0.03 -15.36
N GLU A 123 6.46 -0.78 -14.44
CA GLU A 123 7.05 -2.07 -14.76
C GLU A 123 5.86 -2.85 -15.31
N GLN A 124 5.78 -2.93 -16.63
CA GLN A 124 4.82 -3.82 -17.28
C GLN A 124 4.99 -5.16 -16.57
N PRO A 125 3.92 -5.78 -16.05
CA PRO A 125 4.05 -7.11 -15.48
C PRO A 125 4.75 -7.93 -16.55
N ALA A 126 5.94 -8.45 -16.22
CA ALA A 126 6.65 -9.34 -17.13
C ALA A 126 5.61 -10.35 -17.61
N ALA A 127 5.40 -10.40 -18.92
CA ALA A 127 4.44 -11.32 -19.52
C ALA A 127 4.68 -12.69 -18.87
N PRO A 128 3.62 -13.38 -18.40
CA PRO A 128 3.81 -14.69 -17.78
C PRO A 128 4.62 -15.51 -18.77
N GLU A 129 5.83 -15.92 -18.39
CA GLU A 129 6.62 -16.85 -19.20
C GLU A 129 5.71 -18.04 -19.43
N ALA A 130 5.29 -18.21 -20.69
CA ALA A 130 4.43 -19.30 -21.07
C ALA A 130 5.13 -20.59 -20.63
N PRO A 131 4.45 -21.49 -19.91
CA PRO A 131 5.06 -22.76 -19.53
C PRO A 131 5.50 -23.45 -20.81
N ALA A 132 6.78 -23.82 -20.88
CA ALA A 132 7.35 -24.54 -22.01
C ALA A 132 6.50 -25.79 -22.27
N VAL A 133 5.67 -25.74 -23.31
CA VAL A 133 4.92 -26.90 -23.77
C VAL A 133 5.95 -27.83 -24.42
N PRO A 134 6.01 -29.12 -24.02
CA PRO A 134 6.97 -30.05 -24.62
C PRO A 134 6.58 -30.27 -26.10
N GLU A 135 7.52 -30.06 -27.02
CA GLU A 135 7.36 -30.43 -28.42
C GLU A 135 7.24 -31.96 -28.53
N ASN A 136 6.01 -32.43 -28.75
CA ASN A 136 5.72 -33.74 -29.31
C ASN A 136 4.85 -33.51 -30.54
N GLY A 137 5.32 -33.92 -31.72
CA GLY A 137 4.53 -33.85 -32.94
C GLY A 137 5.27 -34.27 -34.19
N ALA A 138 5.05 -35.51 -34.60
CA ALA A 138 5.58 -36.13 -35.81
C ALA A 138 5.02 -35.52 -37.11
N GLY A 139 5.90 -35.35 -38.10
CA GLY A 139 5.74 -35.76 -39.50
C GLY A 139 4.83 -34.97 -40.45
N GLU A 140 5.39 -34.50 -41.57
CA GLU A 140 4.90 -34.87 -42.91
C GLU A 140 5.91 -34.57 -44.03
N LYS A 141 5.86 -35.42 -45.06
CA LYS A 141 6.80 -35.64 -46.17
C LYS A 141 6.87 -34.49 -47.20
N LYS A 142 7.99 -34.44 -47.94
CA LYS A 142 7.96 -34.30 -49.42
C LYS A 142 9.22 -34.91 -50.06
N GLU A 143 8.98 -35.89 -50.93
CA GLU A 143 9.89 -36.35 -51.98
C GLU A 143 10.26 -35.19 -52.91
N GLU A 144 11.53 -35.12 -53.33
CA GLU A 144 11.84 -34.75 -54.70
C GLU A 144 13.16 -35.39 -55.15
N GLU A 145 13.04 -36.12 -56.25
CA GLU A 145 14.04 -36.89 -56.97
C GLU A 145 14.85 -35.95 -57.88
N LYS A 146 16.20 -36.02 -57.85
CA LYS A 146 16.99 -35.72 -59.06
C LYS A 146 18.42 -36.28 -59.01
N LYS A 147 18.68 -37.12 -60.03
CA LYS A 147 19.97 -37.43 -60.68
C LYS A 147 20.83 -36.16 -60.83
N ASP A 148 22.15 -36.19 -60.74
CA ASP A 148 23.13 -37.02 -61.48
C ASP A 148 24.38 -37.32 -60.64
#